data_AF-D4DVJ0-F1
#
_entry.id   AF-D4DVJ0-F1
#
_cell.length_a   1.000
_cell.length_b   1.000
_cell.length_c   1.000
_cell.angle_alpha   90.00
_cell.angle_beta   90.00
_cell.angle_gamma   90.00
#
_symmetry.space_group_name_H-M   'P 1'
#
loop_
_entity.id
_entity.type
_entity.pdbx_description
1 polymer ?
#
loop_
_entity_poly.entity_id
_entity_poly.type
_entity_poly.pdbx_seq_one_letter_code
_entity_poly.pdbx_strand_id
1 'polypeptide(L)'
;MPKVKKENGELKRDAKEREIAYASHKDSHIFSYYTHILNGKYENLIENKYHSINNSVLAFRKLGKSNIEFAKYAFDYILKYKNCSVIALDVSNFFGNIDHNILKEKWKKIISNDTLPPDHFAVFKAITQYSIIKKKLHLKNLVYLFTHLEAIVENKFAHLKSLENLGMNLTIHYLKVIKLFIPTKERGKVFHKDLQ
;
A
#
# COMPACT_ATOMS: atom_id res chain seq x y z
N MET A 1 -13.26 14.30 8.36
CA MET A 1 -13.55 15.65 7.84
C MET A 1 -12.48 16.61 8.35
N PRO A 2 -12.05 17.61 7.56
CA PRO A 2 -11.20 18.68 8.08
C PRO A 2 -11.92 19.42 9.21
N LYS A 3 -11.17 19.79 10.27
CA LYS A 3 -11.74 20.55 11.39
C LYS A 3 -12.25 21.87 10.84
N VAL A 4 -13.52 22.19 11.13
CA VAL A 4 -14.10 23.49 10.76
C VAL A 4 -13.59 24.50 11.77
N LYS A 5 -12.88 25.52 11.30
CA LYS A 5 -12.46 26.65 12.14
C LYS A 5 -13.36 27.83 11.81
N LYS A 6 -13.75 28.58 12.84
CA LYS A 6 -14.45 29.84 12.68
C LYS A 6 -13.42 30.96 12.73
N GLU A 7 -13.14 31.57 11.58
CA GLU A 7 -12.26 32.73 11.47
C GLU A 7 -13.10 33.91 10.94
N ASN A 8 -13.10 35.04 11.65
CA ASN A 8 -13.83 36.26 11.27
C ASN A 8 -15.33 36.07 10.97
N GLY A 9 -15.98 35.13 11.64
CA GLY A 9 -17.41 34.83 11.43
C GLY A 9 -17.70 33.81 10.33
N GLU A 10 -16.71 33.48 9.50
CA GLU A 10 -16.82 32.51 8.41
C GLU A 10 -16.30 31.13 8.81
N LEU A 11 -16.96 30.08 8.31
CA LEU A 11 -16.55 28.69 8.52
C LEU A 11 -15.52 28.30 7.47
N LYS A 12 -14.24 28.27 7.85
CA LYS A 12 -13.17 27.78 6.98
C LYS A 12 -12.88 26.31 7.23
N ARG A 13 -12.59 25.60 6.13
CA ARG A 13 -12.15 24.20 6.11
C ARG A 13 -10.78 24.15 5.48
N ASP A 14 -9.76 24.00 6.31
CA ASP A 14 -8.40 23.77 5.81
C ASP A 14 -8.34 22.40 5.12
N ALA A 15 -7.84 22.35 3.88
CA ALA A 15 -7.59 21.08 3.21
C ALA A 15 -6.48 20.33 3.95
N LYS A 16 -6.83 19.21 4.62
CA LYS A 16 -5.84 18.34 5.24
C LYS A 16 -5.34 17.34 4.19
N GLU A 17 -4.15 17.59 3.65
CA GLU A 17 -3.49 16.66 2.75
C GLU A 17 -3.27 15.31 3.46
N ARG A 18 -3.64 14.22 2.80
CA ARG A 18 -3.44 12.85 3.30
C ARG A 18 -2.46 12.17 2.36
N GLU A 19 -1.23 12.04 2.80
CA GLU A 19 -0.26 11.24 2.06
C GLU A 19 -0.68 9.76 2.11
N ILE A 20 -0.82 9.15 0.93
CA ILE A 20 -1.11 7.73 0.80
C ILE A 20 0.05 7.08 0.06
N ALA A 21 0.72 6.15 0.73
CA ALA A 21 1.74 5.30 0.14
C ALA A 21 1.10 4.00 -0.34
N TYR A 22 1.44 3.58 -1.56
CA TYR A 22 1.02 2.30 -2.11
C TYR A 22 2.24 1.38 -2.21
N ALA A 23 2.08 0.13 -1.78
CA ALA A 23 3.07 -0.91 -2.02
C ALA A 23 3.22 -1.15 -3.54
N SER A 24 4.40 -1.63 -3.96
CA SER A 24 4.56 -2.08 -5.35
C SER A 24 3.61 -3.25 -5.63
N HIS A 25 3.31 -3.51 -6.91
CA HIS A 25 2.40 -4.61 -7.27
C HIS A 25 2.90 -5.98 -6.80
N LYS A 26 4.22 -6.18 -6.73
CA LYS A 26 4.79 -7.44 -6.20
C LYS A 26 4.65 -7.49 -4.68
N ASP A 27 5.01 -6.41 -4.00
CA ASP A 27 4.96 -6.34 -2.54
C ASP A 27 3.52 -6.45 -2.02
N SER A 28 2.54 -5.88 -2.72
CA SER A 28 1.14 -5.96 -2.32
C SER A 28 0.63 -7.40 -2.28
N HIS A 29 1.05 -8.26 -3.22
CA HIS A 29 0.71 -9.68 -3.19
C HIS A 29 1.37 -10.41 -2.03
N ILE A 30 2.65 -10.13 -1.76
CA ILE A 30 3.38 -10.71 -0.62
C ILE A 30 2.69 -10.30 0.68
N PHE A 31 2.43 -9.00 0.88
CA PHE A 31 1.77 -8.49 2.07
C PHE A 31 0.36 -9.05 2.25
N SER A 32 -0.40 -9.19 1.16
CA SER A 32 -1.73 -9.80 1.19
C SER A 32 -1.69 -11.27 1.64
N TYR A 33 -0.75 -12.05 1.11
CA TYR A 33 -0.54 -13.45 1.51
C TYR A 33 -0.21 -13.58 2.99
N TYR A 34 0.76 -12.80 3.49
CA TYR A 34 1.11 -12.84 4.91
C TYR A 34 0.00 -12.29 5.82
N THR A 35 -0.75 -11.29 5.36
CA THR A 35 -1.93 -10.79 6.08
C THR A 35 -2.97 -11.90 6.22
N HIS A 36 -3.21 -12.68 5.17
CA HIS A 36 -4.14 -13.81 5.23
C HIS A 36 -3.73 -14.83 6.30
N ILE A 37 -2.46 -15.25 6.32
CA ILE A 37 -1.92 -16.18 7.32
C ILE A 37 -2.04 -15.61 8.74
N LEU A 38 -1.63 -14.36 8.93
CA LEU A 38 -1.61 -13.73 10.24
C LEU A 38 -3.00 -13.48 10.78
N ASN A 39 -3.96 -13.12 9.93
CA ASN A 39 -5.34 -12.93 10.33
C ASN A 39 -5.92 -14.20 10.94
N GLY A 40 -5.73 -15.37 10.30
CA GLY A 40 -6.21 -16.64 10.85
C GLY A 40 -5.63 -16.93 12.25
N LYS A 41 -4.33 -16.72 12.41
CA LYS A 41 -3.64 -16.91 13.70
C LYS A 41 -4.07 -15.87 14.75
N TYR A 42 -4.28 -14.63 14.35
CA TYR A 42 -4.70 -13.54 15.23
C TYR A 42 -6.14 -13.74 15.73
N GLU A 43 -7.07 -14.13 14.86
CA GLU A 43 -8.45 -14.45 15.25
C GLU A 43 -8.47 -15.60 16.27
N ASN A 44 -7.73 -16.69 16.00
CA ASN A 44 -7.60 -17.79 16.94
C ASN A 44 -6.99 -17.33 18.29
N LEU A 45 -5.99 -16.45 18.26
CA LEU A 45 -5.38 -15.91 19.47
C LEU A 45 -6.38 -15.09 20.29
N ILE A 46 -7.17 -14.23 19.64
CA ILE A 46 -8.16 -13.40 20.34
C ILE A 46 -9.27 -14.27 20.93
N GLU A 47 -9.80 -15.20 20.16
CA GLU A 47 -10.92 -16.06 20.58
C GLU A 47 -10.54 -16.92 21.79
N ASN A 48 -9.35 -17.52 21.77
CA ASN A 48 -8.94 -18.49 22.78
C ASN A 48 -8.19 -17.88 23.97
N LYS A 49 -7.40 -16.82 23.77
CA LYS A 49 -6.54 -16.25 24.84
C LYS A 49 -6.95 -14.85 25.31
N TYR A 50 -7.71 -14.10 24.52
CA TYR A 50 -8.11 -12.72 24.82
C TYR A 50 -9.62 -12.52 24.71
N HIS A 51 -10.40 -13.52 25.14
CA HIS A 51 -11.86 -13.53 25.04
C HIS A 51 -12.51 -12.26 25.63
N SER A 52 -11.95 -11.73 26.72
CA SER A 52 -12.44 -10.53 27.41
C SER A 52 -12.44 -9.25 26.56
N ILE A 53 -11.56 -9.15 25.55
CA ILE A 53 -11.47 -7.98 24.66
C ILE A 53 -11.94 -8.27 23.24
N ASN A 54 -12.37 -9.50 22.95
CA ASN A 54 -12.76 -9.94 21.60
C ASN A 54 -13.86 -9.04 21.01
N ASN A 55 -14.82 -8.65 21.83
CA ASN A 55 -15.95 -7.80 21.41
C ASN A 55 -15.61 -6.30 21.34
N SER A 56 -14.40 -5.90 21.74
CA SER A 56 -13.96 -4.50 21.77
C SER A 56 -12.92 -4.18 20.69
N VAL A 57 -12.21 -5.19 20.19
CA VAL A 57 -11.23 -5.02 19.11
C VAL A 57 -11.93 -5.21 17.76
N LEU A 58 -12.19 -4.11 17.05
CA LEU A 58 -13.06 -4.13 15.85
C LEU A 58 -12.29 -3.94 14.53
N ALA A 59 -11.24 -3.11 14.54
CA ALA A 59 -10.58 -2.66 13.34
C ALA A 59 -9.89 -3.82 12.57
N PHE A 60 -10.03 -3.81 11.24
CA PHE A 60 -9.39 -4.74 10.30
C PHE A 60 -9.73 -6.24 10.47
N ARG A 61 -10.79 -6.55 11.23
CA ARG A 61 -11.28 -7.92 11.44
C ARG A 61 -12.54 -8.20 10.63
N LYS A 62 -12.75 -9.47 10.27
CA LYS A 62 -13.95 -9.92 9.54
C LYS A 62 -15.06 -10.30 10.53
N LEU A 63 -15.76 -9.29 11.04
CA LEU A 63 -16.79 -9.46 12.09
C LEU A 63 -18.24 -9.42 11.57
N GLY A 64 -18.44 -9.28 10.25
CA GLY A 64 -19.77 -9.30 9.62
C GLY A 64 -20.67 -8.10 9.96
N LYS A 65 -20.11 -7.03 10.53
CA LYS A 65 -20.83 -5.81 10.92
C LYS A 65 -20.18 -4.58 10.30
N SER A 66 -21.00 -3.59 10.00
CA SER A 66 -20.58 -2.26 9.56
C SER A 66 -20.13 -1.39 10.74
N ASN A 67 -19.41 -0.31 10.45
CA ASN A 67 -19.03 0.69 11.45
C ASN A 67 -20.25 1.34 12.13
N ILE A 68 -21.38 1.43 11.41
CA ILE A 68 -22.62 2.00 11.94
C ILE A 68 -23.20 1.08 13.03
N GLU A 69 -23.24 -0.22 12.79
CA GLU A 69 -23.70 -1.20 13.78
C GLU A 69 -22.80 -1.26 15.01
N PHE A 70 -21.48 -1.15 14.83
CA PHE A 70 -20.54 -1.06 15.95
C PHE A 70 -20.73 0.20 16.78
N ALA A 71 -20.96 1.35 16.15
CA ALA A 71 -21.27 2.58 16.84
C ALA A 71 -22.57 2.44 17.65
N LYS A 72 -23.63 1.86 17.06
CA LYS A 72 -24.88 1.58 17.77
C LYS A 72 -24.64 0.69 18.99
N TYR A 73 -23.88 -0.40 18.85
CA TYR A 73 -23.54 -1.26 19.98
C TYR A 73 -22.84 -0.50 21.11
N ALA A 74 -21.89 0.38 20.80
CA ALA A 74 -21.20 1.19 21.79
C ALA A 74 -22.15 2.16 22.52
N PHE A 75 -23.03 2.86 21.79
CA PHE A 75 -24.03 3.75 22.40
C PHE A 75 -25.05 2.99 23.26
N ASP A 76 -25.58 1.88 22.76
CA ASP A 76 -26.50 1.02 23.52
C ASP A 76 -25.82 0.48 24.79
N TYR A 77 -24.53 0.16 24.73
CA TYR A 77 -23.74 -0.27 25.89
C TYR A 77 -23.62 0.86 26.91
N ILE A 78 -23.27 2.08 26.48
CA ILE A 78 -23.18 3.26 27.36
C ILE A 78 -24.53 3.54 28.04
N LEU A 79 -25.64 3.49 27.29
CA LEU A 79 -26.99 3.77 27.82
C LEU A 79 -27.42 2.79 28.92
N LYS A 80 -26.88 1.57 28.95
CA LYS A 80 -27.12 0.61 30.05
C LYS A 80 -26.49 1.05 31.36
N TYR A 81 -25.39 1.81 31.31
CA TYR A 81 -24.71 2.33 32.49
C TYR A 81 -25.15 3.77 32.75
N LYS A 82 -26.07 3.96 33.72
CA LYS A 82 -26.65 5.28 34.01
C LYS A 82 -25.60 6.33 34.42
N ASN A 83 -24.65 5.95 35.28
CA ASN A 83 -23.59 6.82 35.78
C ASN A 83 -22.24 6.30 35.29
N CYS A 84 -21.80 6.73 34.11
CA CYS A 84 -20.48 6.40 33.60
C CYS A 84 -19.82 7.60 32.91
N SER A 85 -18.49 7.62 32.94
CA SER A 85 -17.67 8.55 32.16
C SER A 85 -17.12 7.83 30.94
N VAL A 86 -17.18 8.49 29.78
CA VAL A 86 -16.63 7.97 28.53
C VAL A 86 -15.37 8.75 28.19
N ILE A 87 -14.28 8.02 27.96
CA ILE A 87 -12.99 8.60 27.56
C ILE A 87 -12.78 8.31 26.07
N ALA A 88 -12.68 9.36 25.26
CA ALA A 88 -12.30 9.26 23.86
C ALA A 88 -10.82 9.59 23.70
N LEU A 89 -10.04 8.63 23.21
CA LEU A 89 -8.60 8.78 22.95
C LEU A 89 -8.35 8.78 21.44
N ASP A 90 -7.50 9.70 20.98
CA ASP A 90 -7.03 9.75 19.59
C ASP A 90 -5.51 9.52 19.56
N VAL A 91 -5.06 8.59 18.73
CA VAL A 91 -3.64 8.28 18.58
C VAL A 91 -3.12 8.95 17.31
N SER A 92 -2.21 9.90 17.48
CA SER A 92 -1.58 10.60 16.37
C SER A 92 -0.55 9.70 15.67
N ASN A 93 -0.58 9.70 14.33
CA ASN A 93 0.40 9.03 13.47
C ASN A 93 0.73 7.57 13.87
N PHE A 94 -0.29 6.76 14.18
CA PHE A 94 -0.12 5.39 14.67
C PHE A 94 0.92 4.57 13.87
N PHE A 95 0.79 4.53 12.55
CA PHE A 95 1.68 3.73 11.69
C PHE A 95 3.11 4.29 11.58
N GLY A 96 3.28 5.62 11.69
CA GLY A 96 4.61 6.24 11.61
C GLY A 96 5.37 6.25 12.94
N ASN A 97 4.66 6.06 14.07
CA ASN A 97 5.24 6.10 15.42
C ASN A 97 5.24 4.73 16.11
N ILE A 98 4.90 3.65 15.40
CA ILE A 98 4.87 2.31 16.01
C ILE A 98 6.28 1.83 16.31
N ASP A 99 6.54 1.42 17.55
CA ASP A 99 7.82 0.82 17.92
C ASP A 99 7.98 -0.54 17.21
N HIS A 100 9.01 -0.65 16.38
CA HIS A 100 9.28 -1.84 15.58
C HIS A 100 9.63 -3.07 16.43
N ASN A 101 10.21 -2.90 17.62
CA ASN A 101 10.46 -3.98 18.56
C ASN A 101 9.14 -4.52 19.11
N ILE A 102 8.22 -3.63 19.52
CA ILE A 102 6.89 -4.05 19.96
C ILE A 102 6.18 -4.81 18.85
N LEU A 103 6.19 -4.28 17.62
CA LEU A 103 5.59 -4.94 16.47
C LEU A 103 6.16 -6.34 16.24
N LYS A 104 7.49 -6.49 16.29
CA LYS A 104 8.19 -7.77 16.14
C LYS A 104 7.77 -8.77 17.24
N GLU A 105 7.74 -8.33 18.50
CA GLU A 105 7.31 -9.17 19.62
C GLU A 105 5.85 -9.62 19.50
N LYS A 106 4.94 -8.72 19.10
CA LYS A 106 3.53 -9.10 18.88
C LYS A 106 3.38 -10.07 17.71
N TRP A 107 4.14 -9.90 16.64
CA TRP A 107 4.12 -10.81 15.50
C TRP A 107 4.57 -12.22 15.91
N LYS A 108 5.70 -12.33 16.61
CA LYS A 108 6.19 -13.60 17.20
C LYS A 108 5.12 -14.29 18.06
N LYS A 109 4.44 -13.51 18.90
CA LYS A 109 3.33 -13.99 19.73
C LYS A 109 2.15 -14.52 18.91
N ILE A 110 1.79 -13.84 17.81
CA ILE A 110 0.70 -14.29 16.92
C ILE A 110 1.06 -15.63 16.28
N ILE A 111 2.30 -15.80 15.83
CA ILE A 111 2.74 -17.07 15.22
C ILE A 111 3.11 -18.15 16.24
N SER A 112 3.09 -17.82 17.54
CA SER A 112 3.49 -18.70 18.65
C SER A 112 4.91 -19.26 18.46
N ASN A 113 5.86 -18.39 18.10
CA ASN A 113 7.26 -18.75 17.93
C ASN A 113 8.18 -17.74 18.65
N ASP A 114 9.29 -18.21 19.21
CA ASP A 114 10.23 -17.36 19.98
C ASP A 114 11.02 -16.38 19.10
N THR A 115 11.09 -16.70 17.80
CA THR A 115 11.74 -15.88 16.77
C THR A 115 10.81 -15.74 15.55
N LEU A 116 11.05 -14.72 14.71
CA LEU A 116 10.41 -14.68 13.40
C LEU A 116 11.16 -15.62 12.46
N PRO A 117 10.48 -16.61 11.84
CA PRO A 117 11.08 -17.42 10.80
C PRO A 117 11.64 -16.54 9.66
N PRO A 118 12.61 -17.04 8.88
CA PRO A 118 13.32 -16.22 7.89
C PRO A 118 12.41 -15.49 6.89
N ASP A 119 11.34 -16.16 6.46
CA ASP A 119 10.35 -15.66 5.52
C ASP A 119 9.49 -14.52 6.14
N HIS A 120 8.99 -14.72 7.35
CA HIS A 120 8.30 -13.69 8.14
C HIS A 120 9.20 -12.51 8.47
N PHE A 121 10.47 -12.75 8.83
CA PHE A 121 11.42 -11.69 9.13
C PHE A 121 11.74 -10.84 7.89
N ALA A 122 11.83 -11.45 6.71
CA ALA A 122 11.98 -10.73 5.45
C ALA A 122 10.80 -9.78 5.20
N VAL A 123 9.57 -10.23 5.43
CA VAL A 123 8.37 -9.38 5.29
C VAL A 123 8.34 -8.28 6.35
N PHE A 124 8.65 -8.61 7.61
CA PHE A 124 8.77 -7.62 8.68
C PHE A 124 9.78 -6.52 8.31
N LYS A 125 10.94 -6.88 7.77
CA LYS A 125 11.94 -5.93 7.29
C LYS A 125 11.40 -5.09 6.13
N ALA A 126 10.70 -5.70 5.17
CA ALA A 126 10.13 -4.99 4.04
C ALA A 126 9.09 -3.92 4.45
N ILE A 127 8.28 -4.18 5.48
CA ILE A 127 7.27 -3.22 5.97
C ILE A 127 7.83 -2.17 6.94
N THR A 128 8.97 -2.43 7.59
CA THR A 128 9.58 -1.51 8.59
C THR A 128 10.75 -0.70 8.02
N GLN A 129 11.42 -1.20 6.98
CA GLN A 129 12.57 -0.57 6.32
C GLN A 129 12.25 -0.29 4.86
N TYR A 130 11.08 0.28 4.60
CA TYR A 130 10.63 0.61 3.26
C TYR A 130 11.24 1.92 2.76
N SER A 131 11.26 2.08 1.44
CA SER A 131 11.55 3.36 0.79
C SER A 131 10.33 3.84 0.02
N ILE A 132 10.13 5.16 -0.01
CA ILE A 132 9.02 5.78 -0.73
C ILE A 132 9.55 6.42 -2.01
N ILE A 133 8.98 6.05 -3.14
CA ILE A 133 9.23 6.71 -4.42
C ILE A 133 8.04 7.61 -4.75
N LYS A 134 8.28 8.92 -4.91
CA LYS A 134 7.24 9.85 -5.36
C LYS A 134 6.90 9.58 -6.82
N LYS A 135 5.63 9.26 -7.11
CA LYS A 135 5.11 8.96 -8.47
C LYS A 135 5.49 10.02 -9.52
N LYS A 136 5.53 11.30 -9.12
CA LYS A 136 5.90 12.43 -9.98
C LYS A 136 7.36 12.38 -10.47
N LEU A 137 8.27 11.82 -9.68
CA LEU A 137 9.70 11.71 -10.01
C LEU A 137 9.95 10.53 -10.95
N HIS A 138 9.24 9.42 -10.76
CA HIS A 138 9.40 8.21 -11.58
C HIS A 138 9.02 8.45 -13.04
N LEU A 139 7.93 9.17 -13.32
CA LEU A 139 7.52 9.49 -14.70
C LEU A 139 8.54 10.36 -15.44
N LYS A 140 9.14 11.36 -14.76
CA LYS A 140 10.17 12.21 -15.39
C LYS A 140 11.43 11.42 -15.74
N ASN A 141 11.89 10.57 -14.83
CA ASN A 141 13.09 9.77 -15.05
C ASN A 141 12.87 8.68 -16.11
N LEU A 142 11.69 8.06 -16.16
CA LEU A 142 11.36 7.09 -17.20
C LEU A 142 11.25 7.75 -18.57
N VAL A 143 10.61 8.93 -18.65
CA VAL A 143 10.56 9.72 -19.89
C VAL A 143 11.95 10.14 -20.32
N TYR A 144 12.80 10.60 -19.39
CA TYR A 144 14.19 10.98 -19.69
C TYR A 144 15.02 9.79 -20.18
N LEU A 145 14.90 8.62 -19.54
CA LEU A 145 15.58 7.40 -20.00
C LEU A 145 15.08 6.98 -21.38
N PHE A 146 13.77 7.10 -21.64
CA PHE A 146 13.18 6.74 -22.93
C PHE A 146 13.65 7.69 -24.03
N THR A 147 13.66 9.00 -23.79
CA THR A 147 14.13 9.99 -24.77
C THR A 147 15.64 9.89 -25.01
N HIS A 148 16.43 9.59 -23.98
CA HIS A 148 17.87 9.34 -24.17
C HIS A 148 18.13 8.03 -24.93
N LEU A 149 17.36 6.97 -24.66
CA LEU A 149 17.47 5.71 -25.40
C LEU A 149 17.04 5.88 -26.85
N GLU A 150 15.96 6.61 -27.13
CA GLU A 150 15.55 6.97 -28.50
C GLU A 150 16.66 7.76 -29.22
N ALA A 151 17.24 8.77 -28.59
CA ALA A 151 18.34 9.56 -29.17
C ALA A 151 19.63 8.74 -29.41
N ILE A 152 19.94 7.79 -28.52
CA ILE A 152 21.08 6.86 -28.70
C ILE A 152 20.80 5.88 -29.84
N VAL A 153 19.58 5.35 -29.90
CA VAL A 153 19.15 4.44 -30.96
C VAL A 153 19.20 5.16 -32.31
N GLU A 154 18.65 6.37 -32.43
CA GLU A 154 18.70 7.18 -33.65
C GLU A 154 20.14 7.50 -34.10
N ASN A 155 21.02 7.91 -33.19
CA ASN A 155 22.43 8.15 -33.50
C ASN A 155 23.15 6.87 -33.96
N LYS A 156 22.87 5.73 -33.34
CA LYS A 156 23.47 4.45 -33.71
C LYS A 156 22.92 3.94 -35.05
N PHE A 157 21.65 4.22 -35.36
CA PHE A 157 21.04 3.94 -36.67
C PHE A 157 21.59 4.82 -37.79
N ALA A 158 21.93 6.09 -37.52
CA ALA A 158 22.60 6.95 -38.50
C ALA A 158 23.96 6.39 -38.93
N HIS A 159 24.73 5.82 -37.99
CA HIS A 159 26.00 5.14 -38.26
C HIS A 159 25.82 3.75 -38.93
N LEU A 160 24.68 3.09 -38.76
CA LEU A 160 24.42 1.80 -39.42
C LEU A 160 23.90 1.97 -40.85
N LYS A 161 23.18 3.06 -41.16
CA LYS A 161 22.81 3.43 -42.54
C LYS A 161 24.02 3.75 -43.43
N SER A 162 25.11 4.25 -42.87
CA SER A 162 26.36 4.42 -43.64
C SER A 162 27.06 3.09 -43.95
N LEU A 163 26.78 2.04 -43.17
CA LEU A 163 27.33 0.68 -43.37
C LEU A 163 26.47 -0.20 -44.30
N GLU A 164 25.16 0.07 -44.43
CA GLU A 164 24.30 -0.56 -45.46
C GLU A 164 24.75 -0.20 -46.89
N ASN A 165 25.27 1.02 -47.09
CA ASN A 165 25.88 1.44 -48.36
C ASN A 165 27.20 0.70 -48.69
N LEU A 166 27.73 -0.11 -47.77
CA LEU A 166 28.91 -0.96 -47.94
C LEU A 166 28.59 -2.46 -48.12
N GLY A 167 27.30 -2.83 -48.27
CA GLY A 167 26.89 -4.16 -48.71
C GLY A 167 26.94 -5.29 -47.66
N MET A 168 26.94 -4.98 -46.36
CA MET A 168 26.86 -6.01 -45.31
C MET A 168 25.43 -6.24 -44.78
N ASN A 169 24.93 -7.47 -44.91
CA ASN A 169 23.63 -7.93 -44.37
C ASN A 169 23.65 -7.99 -42.83
N LEU A 170 23.20 -6.93 -42.15
CA LEU A 170 23.10 -6.87 -40.67
C LEU A 170 21.66 -6.92 -40.11
N THR A 171 20.66 -7.21 -40.95
CA THR A 171 19.26 -6.83 -40.68
C THR A 171 18.51 -7.66 -39.63
N ILE A 172 19.00 -8.83 -39.18
CA ILE A 172 18.11 -9.78 -38.46
C ILE A 172 18.28 -9.82 -36.93
N HIS A 173 19.40 -9.38 -36.35
CA HIS A 173 19.63 -9.57 -34.90
C HIS A 173 19.08 -8.45 -33.99
N TYR A 174 18.83 -7.24 -34.52
CA TYR A 174 18.50 -6.07 -33.70
C TYR A 174 17.02 -5.96 -33.29
N LEU A 175 16.09 -6.49 -34.10
CA LEU A 175 14.65 -6.42 -33.81
C LEU A 175 14.23 -7.25 -32.57
N LYS A 176 15.05 -8.22 -32.15
CA LYS A 176 14.74 -9.08 -31.00
C LYS A 176 14.97 -8.40 -29.64
N VAL A 177 15.87 -7.42 -29.58
CA VAL A 177 16.17 -6.68 -28.34
C VAL A 177 15.10 -5.63 -28.04
N ILE A 178 14.54 -4.99 -29.08
CA ILE A 178 13.51 -3.94 -28.92
C ILE A 178 12.19 -4.52 -28.39
N LYS A 179 11.81 -5.74 -28.80
CA LYS A 179 10.57 -6.40 -28.34
C LYS A 179 10.61 -6.83 -26.86
N LEU A 180 11.79 -6.97 -26.26
CA LEU A 180 11.95 -7.34 -24.85
C LEU A 180 11.88 -6.14 -23.88
N PHE A 181 12.01 -4.91 -24.39
CA PHE A 181 12.07 -3.68 -23.57
C PHE A 181 10.83 -2.78 -23.65
N ILE A 182 9.87 -3.09 -24.53
CA ILE A 182 8.59 -2.38 -24.56
C ILE A 182 7.64 -3.09 -23.59
N PRO A 183 7.27 -2.49 -22.43
CA PRO A 183 6.19 -3.03 -21.63
C PRO A 183 4.91 -2.95 -22.47
N THR A 184 4.30 -4.10 -22.74
CA THR A 184 3.04 -4.24 -23.47
C THR A 184 1.95 -3.43 -22.79
N LYS A 185 1.77 -2.20 -23.27
CA LYS A 185 0.67 -1.32 -22.93
C LYS A 185 -0.49 -1.69 -23.84
N GLU A 186 -1.20 -2.78 -23.54
CA GLU A 186 -2.57 -3.05 -23.98
C GLU A 186 -3.05 -4.43 -23.51
N ARG A 187 -3.85 -4.45 -22.44
CA ARG A 187 -5.07 -5.25 -22.30
C ARG A 187 -5.84 -4.70 -21.10
N GLY A 188 -6.98 -4.06 -21.37
CA GLY A 188 -7.94 -3.66 -20.34
C GLY A 188 -8.24 -2.16 -20.24
N LYS A 189 -8.58 -1.49 -21.34
CA LYS A 189 -9.56 -0.40 -21.31
C LYS A 189 -10.74 -0.80 -22.19
N VAL A 190 -11.83 -1.21 -21.56
CA VAL A 190 -13.17 -0.90 -22.06
C VAL A 190 -13.82 -0.03 -20.99
N PHE A 191 -14.30 1.12 -21.46
CA PHE A 191 -15.02 2.13 -20.72
C PHE A 191 -16.35 1.58 -20.21
N HIS A 192 -16.82 2.04 -19.05
CA HIS A 192 -18.09 2.76 -19.02
C HIS A 192 -18.09 3.78 -17.88
N LYS A 193 -18.18 5.04 -18.30
CA LYS A 193 -18.69 6.17 -17.55
C LYS A 193 -20.22 6.11 -17.61
N ASP A 194 -20.83 6.66 -16.57
CA ASP A 194 -22.16 7.27 -16.50
C ASP A 194 -23.40 6.34 -16.57
N LEU A 195 -24.06 6.22 -15.41
CA LEU A 195 -25.51 6.04 -15.27
C LEU A 195 -25.93 6.72 -13.95
N GLN A 196 -26.57 7.88 -14.11
CA GLN A 196 -27.47 8.64 -13.21
C GLN A 196 -27.02 8.93 -11.76
#